data_AF-A2E971-F1
#
_entry.id   AF-A2E971-F1
#
_cell.length_a   1.000
_cell.length_b   1.000
_cell.length_c   1.000
_cell.angle_alpha   90.00
_cell.angle_beta   90.00
_cell.angle_gamma   90.00
#
_symmetry.space_group_name_H-M   'P 1'
#
loop_
_entity.id
_entity.type
_entity.pdbx_description
1 polymer ?
#
loop_
_entity_poly.entity_id
_entity_poly.type
_entity_poly.pdbx_seq_one_letter_code
_entity_poly.pdbx_strand_id
1 'polypeptide(L)'
;MSNLPSMKNPSLGRTAYLKEATNAKDPPVSTINDLTDYISLFKSKRDKQICLNKYDKAEQTRLMMEKFSRRAQTALYTRRCQSQISDLDYRLTSTQENEEQFNQDSTNLINSFEEYAENKLNQLKSKHTKELEQHEQNKPKDLPAKYRKRSPELIQLYQLERKLSIENRMDQVAQIREEIKVREEKESKEVFNRAISEWESDKQQLLEKQRKELEAMTNRINLHRQERNDEIARQREAIHKRQKNLKYDINGIQTRMTKTTPHAMRRSLFFATTPTTRTANLVPNMNKDIYTLSSTLPKRSREILSTM
;
A
#
# COMPACT_ATOMS: atom_id res chain seq x y z
N MET A 1 -44.08 26.12 9.41
CA MET A 1 -44.83 25.95 10.67
C MET A 1 -43.84 25.75 11.79
N SER A 2 -43.81 26.71 12.72
CA SER A 2 -42.85 26.89 13.81
C SER A 2 -43.26 26.06 15.03
N ASN A 3 -42.58 24.92 15.25
CA ASN A 3 -42.71 24.15 16.48
C ASN A 3 -41.78 24.75 17.55
N LEU A 4 -42.24 25.84 18.18
CA LEU A 4 -41.84 26.10 19.56
C LEU A 4 -42.21 24.88 20.40
N PRO A 5 -41.40 24.49 21.40
CA PRO A 5 -41.75 23.39 22.29
C PRO A 5 -43.14 23.68 22.87
N SER A 6 -44.04 22.70 22.72
CA SER A 6 -45.39 22.68 23.26
C SER A 6 -45.43 23.34 24.65
N MET A 7 -46.08 24.51 24.71
CA MET A 7 -46.41 25.23 25.94
C MET A 7 -47.40 24.41 26.79
N LYS A 8 -46.94 23.32 27.38
CA LYS A 8 -47.68 22.50 28.34
C LYS A 8 -46.88 22.45 29.64
N ASN A 9 -46.91 23.57 30.36
CA ASN A 9 -46.84 23.66 31.83
C ASN A 9 -47.00 25.13 32.24
N PRO A 10 -48.15 25.53 32.82
CA PRO A 10 -48.43 26.91 33.20
C PRO A 10 -48.10 27.12 34.69
N SER A 11 -47.10 27.94 35.00
CA SER A 11 -47.02 28.59 36.33
C SER A 11 -46.16 29.86 36.37
N LEU A 12 -45.33 30.12 35.35
CA LEU A 12 -44.48 31.31 35.30
C LEU A 12 -44.90 32.21 34.13
N GLY A 13 -45.32 33.45 34.43
CA GLY A 13 -45.67 34.42 33.39
C GLY A 13 -44.53 34.63 32.39
N ARG A 14 -44.85 35.00 31.12
CA ARG A 14 -43.87 35.21 30.03
C ARG A 14 -42.63 36.03 30.44
N THR A 15 -42.78 36.93 31.41
CA THR A 15 -41.71 37.75 32.01
C THR A 15 -40.74 36.99 32.90
N ALA A 16 -41.22 36.01 33.67
CA ALA A 16 -40.40 35.16 34.53
C ALA A 16 -39.63 34.13 33.70
N TYR A 17 -40.26 33.59 32.66
CA TYR A 17 -39.62 32.69 31.70
C TYR A 17 -38.42 33.33 30.98
N LEU A 18 -38.54 34.59 30.53
CA LEU A 18 -37.42 35.31 29.92
C LEU A 18 -36.27 35.54 30.91
N LYS A 19 -36.56 35.79 32.19
CA LYS A 19 -35.51 35.92 33.23
C LYS A 19 -34.80 34.59 33.48
N GLU A 20 -35.54 33.49 33.54
CA GLU A 20 -35.00 32.15 33.70
C GLU A 20 -34.12 31.75 32.51
N ALA A 21 -34.62 31.95 31.28
CA ALA A 21 -33.87 31.71 30.05
C ALA A 21 -32.58 32.56 29.95
N THR A 22 -32.58 33.81 30.45
CA THR A 22 -31.37 34.66 30.46
C THR A 22 -30.31 34.22 31.46
N ASN A 23 -30.72 33.55 32.54
CA ASN A 23 -29.83 33.14 33.62
C ASN A 23 -29.35 31.69 33.50
N ALA A 24 -30.02 30.87 32.69
CA ALA A 24 -29.58 29.52 32.35
C ALA A 24 -28.14 29.49 31.80
N LYS A 25 -27.39 28.45 32.20
CA LYS A 25 -26.02 28.17 31.73
C LYS A 25 -26.04 27.75 30.24
N ASP A 26 -27.01 26.93 29.89
CA ASP A 26 -27.36 26.58 28.50
C ASP A 26 -28.76 27.13 28.20
N PRO A 27 -28.89 28.20 27.41
CA PRO A 27 -30.19 28.74 27.05
C PRO A 27 -30.96 27.73 26.17
N PRO A 28 -32.31 27.74 26.24
CA PRO A 28 -33.18 26.82 25.50
C PRO A 28 -33.29 27.19 24.02
N VAL A 29 -32.15 27.25 23.35
CA VAL A 29 -31.99 27.60 21.94
C VAL A 29 -31.32 26.41 21.27
N SER A 30 -32.04 25.78 20.34
CA SER A 30 -31.56 24.62 19.58
C SER A 30 -31.12 25.02 18.17
N THR A 31 -31.78 26.02 17.58
CA THR A 31 -31.51 26.53 16.24
C THR A 31 -31.27 28.05 16.23
N ILE A 32 -30.74 28.55 15.10
CA ILE A 32 -30.61 30.00 14.86
C ILE A 32 -31.99 30.66 14.79
N ASN A 33 -33.00 29.95 14.30
CA ASN A 33 -34.37 30.46 14.22
C ASN A 33 -34.96 30.67 15.64
N ASP A 34 -34.69 29.75 16.57
CA ASP A 34 -35.09 29.92 17.97
C ASP A 34 -34.45 31.20 18.55
N LEU A 35 -33.17 31.44 18.26
CA LEU A 35 -32.47 32.65 18.72
C LEU A 35 -33.13 33.91 18.17
N THR A 36 -33.51 33.93 16.88
CA THR A 36 -34.21 35.07 16.28
C THR A 36 -35.58 35.30 16.90
N ASP A 37 -36.30 34.23 17.24
CA ASP A 37 -37.62 34.31 17.87
C ASP A 37 -37.53 34.85 19.31
N TYR A 38 -36.55 34.39 20.09
CA TYR A 38 -36.31 34.95 21.42
C TYR A 38 -35.90 36.43 21.34
N ILE A 39 -35.06 36.81 20.38
CA ILE A 39 -34.66 38.21 20.18
C ILE A 39 -35.89 39.07 19.80
N SER A 40 -36.79 38.59 18.94
CA SER A 40 -38.00 39.32 18.56
C SER A 40 -38.94 39.53 19.76
N LEU A 41 -39.07 38.51 20.63
CA LEU A 41 -39.81 38.61 21.89
C LEU A 41 -39.23 39.66 22.84
N PHE A 42 -37.90 39.69 23.00
CA PHE A 42 -37.23 40.72 23.81
C PHE A 42 -37.44 42.12 23.24
N LYS A 43 -37.34 42.30 21.90
CA LYS A 43 -37.61 43.58 21.22
C LYS A 43 -39.05 44.04 21.44
N SER A 44 -40.03 43.19 21.18
CA SER A 44 -41.45 43.51 21.39
C SER A 44 -41.74 43.93 22.84
N LYS A 45 -41.17 43.22 23.82
CA LYS A 45 -41.30 43.56 25.24
C LYS A 45 -40.66 44.91 25.58
N ARG A 46 -39.47 45.19 25.04
CA ARG A 46 -38.77 46.47 25.22
C ARG A 46 -39.59 47.61 24.62
N ASP A 47 -40.05 47.45 23.38
CA ASP A 47 -40.79 48.48 22.66
C ASP A 47 -42.13 48.79 23.37
N LYS A 48 -42.82 47.77 23.90
CA LYS A 48 -43.99 47.97 24.78
C LYS A 48 -43.66 48.77 26.05
N GLN A 49 -42.49 48.57 26.66
CA GLN A 49 -42.08 49.33 27.85
C GLN A 49 -41.74 50.77 27.51
N ILE A 50 -41.16 51.03 26.33
CA ILE A 50 -40.91 52.38 25.81
C ILE A 50 -42.25 53.11 25.59
N CYS A 51 -43.22 52.49 24.91
CA CYS A 51 -44.53 53.08 24.68
C CYS A 51 -45.29 53.39 26.00
N LEU A 52 -44.95 52.71 27.09
CA LEU A 52 -45.52 52.94 28.42
C LEU A 52 -44.68 53.90 29.28
N ASN A 53 -43.68 54.60 28.69
CA ASN A 53 -42.75 55.50 29.37
C ASN A 53 -41.95 54.84 30.53
N LYS A 54 -41.75 53.51 30.47
CA LYS A 54 -41.01 52.73 31.49
C LYS A 54 -39.57 52.47 31.02
N TYR A 55 -38.79 53.54 30.89
CA TYR A 55 -37.44 53.50 30.31
C TYR A 55 -36.46 52.59 31.07
N ASP A 56 -36.45 52.60 32.41
CA ASP A 56 -35.58 51.73 33.20
C ASP A 56 -35.86 50.23 32.95
N LYS A 57 -37.13 49.88 32.80
CA LYS A 57 -37.54 48.50 32.50
C LYS A 57 -37.19 48.11 31.07
N ALA A 58 -37.29 49.05 30.13
CA ALA A 58 -36.86 48.86 28.75
C ALA A 58 -35.34 48.60 28.68
N GLU A 59 -34.54 49.36 29.44
CA GLU A 59 -33.10 49.18 29.51
C GLU A 59 -32.70 47.85 30.17
N GLN A 60 -33.37 47.46 31.25
CA GLN A 60 -33.19 46.12 31.83
C GLN A 60 -33.53 45.00 30.83
N THR A 61 -34.57 45.18 30.02
CA THR A 61 -34.94 44.22 28.97
C THR A 61 -33.91 44.16 27.85
N ARG A 62 -33.31 45.31 27.48
CA ARG A 62 -32.19 45.37 26.53
C ARG A 62 -30.97 44.60 27.05
N LEU A 63 -30.57 44.83 28.31
CA LEU A 63 -29.43 44.14 28.93
C LEU A 63 -29.66 42.62 29.04
N MET A 64 -30.88 42.20 29.42
CA MET A 64 -31.26 40.79 29.42
C MET A 64 -31.16 40.17 28.03
N MET A 65 -31.66 40.86 26.99
CA MET A 65 -31.57 40.41 25.60
C MET A 65 -30.12 40.23 25.16
N GLU A 66 -29.22 41.17 25.48
CA GLU A 66 -27.81 41.08 25.11
C GLU A 66 -27.11 39.91 25.80
N LYS A 67 -27.35 39.73 27.10
CA LYS A 67 -26.80 38.62 27.88
C LYS A 67 -27.29 37.27 27.35
N PHE A 68 -28.59 37.14 27.09
CA PHE A 68 -29.18 35.95 26.48
C PHE A 68 -28.60 35.68 25.10
N SER A 69 -28.56 36.70 24.23
CA SER A 69 -28.07 36.57 22.86
C SER A 69 -26.63 36.10 22.81
N ARG A 70 -25.75 36.63 23.69
CA ARG A 70 -24.35 36.19 23.79
C ARG A 70 -24.27 34.72 24.24
N ARG A 71 -24.96 34.35 25.31
CA ARG A 71 -24.96 32.96 25.82
C ARG A 71 -25.49 31.97 24.78
N ALA A 72 -26.57 32.33 24.09
CA ALA A 72 -27.17 31.49 23.07
C ALA A 72 -26.27 31.34 21.85
N GLN A 73 -25.60 32.41 21.40
CA GLN A 73 -24.60 32.34 20.33
C GLN A 73 -23.42 31.44 20.72
N THR A 74 -22.90 31.57 21.95
CA THR A 74 -21.83 30.70 22.44
C THR A 74 -22.29 29.24 22.49
N ALA A 75 -23.47 28.96 23.05
CA ALA A 75 -23.99 27.58 23.14
C ALA A 75 -24.19 26.94 21.75
N LEU A 76 -24.80 27.66 20.80
CA LEU A 76 -24.98 27.18 19.43
C LEU A 76 -23.65 26.94 18.71
N TYR A 77 -22.69 27.86 18.87
CA TYR A 77 -21.36 27.74 18.27
C TYR A 77 -20.60 26.54 18.85
N THR A 78 -20.59 26.39 20.17
CA THR A 78 -19.95 25.26 20.86
C THR A 78 -20.56 23.94 20.43
N ARG A 79 -21.89 23.80 20.39
CA ARG A 79 -22.56 22.57 19.92
C ARG A 79 -22.16 22.22 18.49
N ARG A 80 -22.08 23.21 17.61
CA ARG A 80 -21.64 23.00 16.24
C ARG A 80 -20.19 22.54 16.16
N CYS A 81 -19.27 23.18 16.90
CA CYS A 81 -17.89 22.74 16.97
C CYS A 81 -17.76 21.31 17.53
N GLN A 82 -18.54 20.98 18.58
CA GLN A 82 -18.57 19.64 19.16
C GLN A 82 -19.07 18.59 18.16
N SER A 83 -20.11 18.88 17.39
CA SER A 83 -20.58 18.00 16.31
C SER A 83 -19.50 17.77 15.26
N GLN A 84 -18.80 18.82 14.82
CA GLN A 84 -17.70 18.69 13.86
C GLN A 84 -16.52 17.88 14.42
N ILE A 85 -16.19 18.07 15.71
CA ILE A 85 -15.16 17.28 16.39
C ILE A 85 -15.59 15.81 16.45
N SER A 86 -16.83 15.52 16.85
CA SER A 86 -17.36 14.17 16.91
C SER A 86 -17.30 13.45 15.54
N ASP A 87 -17.62 14.16 14.45
CA ASP A 87 -17.53 13.62 13.09
C ASP A 87 -16.07 13.30 12.70
N LEU A 88 -15.13 14.16 13.08
CA LEU A 88 -13.70 13.95 12.83
C LEU A 88 -13.10 12.84 13.70
N ASP A 89 -13.50 12.77 14.97
CA ASP A 89 -13.12 11.70 15.89
C ASP A 89 -13.62 10.35 15.37
N TYR A 90 -14.87 10.26 14.91
CA TYR A 90 -15.39 9.06 14.26
C TYR A 90 -14.55 8.65 13.04
N ARG A 91 -14.18 9.60 12.18
CA ARG A 91 -13.29 9.33 11.03
C ARG A 91 -11.89 8.90 11.47
N LEU A 92 -11.39 9.41 12.59
CA LEU A 92 -10.09 9.04 13.15
C LEU A 92 -10.13 7.59 13.65
N THR A 93 -11.14 7.23 14.44
CA THR A 93 -11.35 5.84 14.91
C THR A 93 -11.47 4.87 13.75
N SER A 94 -12.30 5.19 12.74
CA SER A 94 -12.39 4.36 11.53
C SER A 94 -11.05 4.26 10.78
N THR A 95 -10.23 5.31 10.77
CA THR A 95 -8.88 5.24 10.17
C THR A 95 -7.92 4.37 10.98
N GLN A 96 -8.09 4.29 12.29
CA GLN A 96 -7.31 3.39 13.16
C GLN A 96 -7.73 1.93 12.97
N GLU A 97 -9.04 1.65 12.90
CA GLU A 97 -9.55 0.31 12.56
C GLU A 97 -9.04 -0.16 11.19
N ASN A 98 -9.03 0.74 10.19
CA ASN A 98 -8.45 0.45 8.88
C ASN A 98 -6.94 0.16 8.96
N GLU A 99 -6.20 0.80 9.88
CA GLU A 99 -4.77 0.52 10.10
C GLU A 99 -4.55 -0.87 10.68
N GLU A 100 -5.35 -1.26 11.68
CA GLU A 100 -5.31 -2.58 12.31
C GLU A 100 -5.62 -3.67 11.29
N GLN A 101 -6.72 -3.51 10.54
CA GLN A 101 -7.11 -4.42 9.48
C GLN A 101 -6.02 -4.52 8.40
N PHE A 102 -5.48 -3.39 7.95
CA PHE A 102 -4.39 -3.35 6.98
C PHE A 102 -3.14 -4.08 7.49
N ASN A 103 -2.77 -3.92 8.76
CA ASN A 103 -1.63 -4.61 9.35
C ASN A 103 -1.85 -6.12 9.42
N GLN A 104 -3.06 -6.56 9.76
CA GLN A 104 -3.43 -7.97 9.77
C GLN A 104 -3.38 -8.57 8.35
N ASP A 105 -3.99 -7.90 7.38
CA ASP A 105 -4.01 -8.34 5.98
C ASP A 105 -2.60 -8.36 5.38
N SER A 106 -1.77 -7.36 5.68
CA SER A 106 -0.37 -7.30 5.26
C SER A 106 0.43 -8.47 5.84
N THR A 107 0.22 -8.81 7.10
CA THR A 107 0.90 -9.92 7.77
C THR A 107 0.51 -11.27 7.13
N ASN A 108 -0.79 -11.47 6.89
CA ASN A 108 -1.30 -12.66 6.21
C ASN A 108 -0.74 -12.79 4.79
N LEU A 109 -0.66 -11.67 4.06
CA LEU A 109 -0.13 -11.61 2.71
C LEU A 109 1.38 -11.92 2.66
N ILE A 110 2.15 -11.45 3.64
CA ILE A 110 3.57 -11.78 3.77
C ILE A 110 3.72 -13.28 4.08
N ASN A 111 3.02 -13.79 5.08
CA ASN A 111 3.12 -15.19 5.50
C ASN A 111 2.76 -16.16 4.36
N SER A 112 1.67 -15.91 3.64
CA SER A 112 1.28 -16.73 2.49
C SER A 112 2.30 -16.70 1.35
N PHE A 113 2.98 -15.57 1.16
CA PHE A 113 4.07 -15.48 0.17
C PHE A 113 5.33 -16.20 0.62
N GLU A 114 5.70 -16.10 1.90
CA GLU A 114 6.86 -16.82 2.44
C GLU A 114 6.65 -18.33 2.33
N GLU A 115 5.45 -18.83 2.68
CA GLU A 115 5.10 -20.23 2.51
C GLU A 115 5.15 -20.67 1.03
N TYR A 116 4.62 -19.84 0.12
CA TYR A 116 4.70 -20.11 -1.32
C TYR A 116 6.16 -20.12 -1.83
N ALA A 117 6.97 -19.16 -1.40
CA ALA A 117 8.37 -19.03 -1.80
C ALA A 117 9.21 -20.21 -1.29
N GLU A 118 9.01 -20.61 -0.03
CA GLU A 118 9.66 -21.77 0.56
C GLU A 118 9.26 -23.05 -0.17
N ASN A 119 7.97 -23.26 -0.42
CA ASN A 119 7.48 -24.42 -1.17
C ASN A 119 8.10 -24.50 -2.58
N LYS A 120 8.20 -23.37 -3.29
CA LYS A 120 8.83 -23.33 -4.61
C LYS A 120 10.32 -23.62 -4.57
N LEU A 121 11.02 -23.11 -3.55
CA LEU A 121 12.45 -23.33 -3.37
C LEU A 121 12.73 -24.80 -2.99
N ASN A 122 11.88 -25.41 -2.17
CA ASN A 122 11.96 -26.83 -1.83
C ASN A 122 11.66 -27.73 -3.03
N GLN A 123 10.66 -27.39 -3.86
CA GLN A 123 10.40 -28.08 -5.13
C GLN A 123 11.61 -28.04 -6.07
N LEU A 124 12.27 -26.88 -6.18
CA LEU A 124 13.46 -26.71 -7.01
C LEU A 124 14.63 -27.55 -6.48
N LYS A 125 14.89 -27.51 -5.17
CA LYS A 125 15.92 -28.34 -4.54
C LYS A 125 15.65 -29.83 -4.74
N SER A 126 14.42 -30.29 -4.56
CA SER A 126 14.04 -31.70 -4.79
C SER A 126 14.23 -32.12 -6.25
N LYS A 127 13.98 -31.21 -7.20
CA LYS A 127 14.27 -31.46 -8.61
C LYS A 127 15.79 -31.59 -8.83
N HIS A 128 16.59 -30.69 -8.26
CA HIS A 128 18.05 -30.72 -8.36
C HIS A 128 18.67 -31.98 -7.76
N THR A 129 18.16 -32.47 -6.62
CA THR A 129 18.63 -33.73 -6.03
C THR A 129 18.32 -34.91 -6.93
N LYS A 130 17.12 -34.99 -7.51
CA LYS A 130 16.75 -36.06 -8.45
C LYS A 130 17.61 -36.04 -9.71
N GLU A 131 17.90 -34.86 -10.26
CA GLU A 131 18.78 -34.72 -11.43
C GLU A 131 20.21 -35.19 -11.13
N LEU A 132 20.73 -34.87 -9.93
CA LEU A 132 22.04 -35.35 -9.48
C LEU A 132 22.05 -36.86 -9.28
N GLU A 133 21.04 -37.43 -8.64
CA GLU A 133 20.89 -38.88 -8.46
C GLU A 133 20.85 -39.60 -9.82
N GLN A 134 20.10 -39.09 -10.78
CA GLN A 134 20.05 -39.64 -12.15
C GLN A 134 21.42 -39.54 -12.84
N HIS A 135 22.13 -38.42 -12.68
CA HIS A 135 23.48 -38.26 -13.22
C HIS A 135 24.48 -39.26 -12.61
N GLU A 136 24.36 -39.53 -11.30
CA GLU A 136 25.20 -40.50 -10.59
C GLU A 136 24.87 -41.95 -10.97
N GLN A 137 23.59 -42.28 -11.19
CA GLN A 137 23.18 -43.59 -11.71
C GLN A 137 23.75 -43.85 -13.11
N ASN A 138 23.92 -42.81 -13.92
CA ASN A 138 24.48 -42.87 -15.27
C ASN A 138 26.01 -42.86 -15.31
N LYS A 139 26.70 -43.01 -14.16
CA LYS A 139 28.16 -43.10 -14.13
C LYS A 139 28.65 -44.30 -14.97
N PRO A 140 29.62 -44.10 -15.89
CA PRO A 140 30.16 -45.19 -16.69
C PRO A 140 30.78 -46.27 -15.79
N LYS A 141 30.18 -47.47 -15.80
CA LYS A 141 30.76 -48.68 -15.17
C LYS A 141 31.69 -49.41 -16.13
N ASP A 142 31.30 -49.44 -17.40
CA ASP A 142 32.05 -50.02 -18.52
C ASP A 142 32.28 -48.97 -19.62
N LEU A 143 33.15 -49.28 -20.58
CA LEU A 143 33.42 -48.43 -21.74
C LEU A 143 32.12 -48.21 -22.55
N PRO A 144 31.56 -46.98 -22.59
CA PRO A 144 30.31 -46.71 -23.29
C PRO A 144 30.47 -46.95 -24.80
N ALA A 145 29.37 -47.31 -25.49
CA ALA A 145 29.40 -47.71 -26.90
C ALA A 145 30.07 -46.69 -27.84
N LYS A 146 29.91 -45.39 -27.55
CA LYS A 146 30.54 -44.26 -28.27
C LYS A 146 32.08 -44.35 -28.28
N TYR A 147 32.66 -44.92 -27.23
CA TYR A 147 34.10 -44.99 -26.98
C TYR A 147 34.73 -46.32 -27.39
N ARG A 148 33.97 -47.29 -27.91
CA ARG A 148 34.49 -48.60 -28.30
C ARG A 148 35.24 -48.62 -29.65
N LYS A 149 35.38 -47.46 -30.32
CA LYS A 149 36.07 -47.37 -31.61
C LYS A 149 37.58 -47.46 -31.40
N ARG A 150 38.21 -48.44 -32.06
CA ARG A 150 39.67 -48.67 -32.05
C ARG A 150 40.41 -47.53 -32.76
N SER A 151 41.63 -47.24 -32.32
CA SER A 151 42.47 -46.27 -33.03
C SER A 151 42.84 -46.76 -34.44
N PRO A 152 43.13 -45.84 -35.38
CA PRO A 152 43.62 -46.20 -36.71
C PRO A 152 44.90 -47.05 -36.67
N GLU A 153 45.78 -46.80 -35.70
CA GLU A 153 47.05 -47.52 -35.54
C GLU A 153 46.82 -48.96 -35.08
N LEU A 154 45.89 -49.17 -34.15
CA LEU A 154 45.52 -50.51 -33.71
C LEU A 154 44.86 -51.31 -34.86
N ILE A 155 44.05 -50.64 -35.68
CA ILE A 155 43.47 -51.24 -36.90
C ILE A 155 44.58 -51.67 -37.87
N GLN A 156 45.64 -50.87 -38.03
CA GLN A 156 46.78 -51.22 -38.88
C GLN A 156 47.55 -52.44 -38.35
N LEU A 157 47.75 -52.53 -37.03
CA LEU A 157 48.38 -53.71 -36.41
C LEU A 157 47.56 -54.98 -36.65
N TYR A 158 46.24 -54.93 -36.52
CA TYR A 158 45.35 -56.05 -36.87
C TYR A 158 45.42 -56.44 -38.35
N GLN A 159 45.53 -55.46 -39.25
CA GLN A 159 45.73 -55.74 -40.68
C GLN A 159 47.08 -56.40 -40.95
N LEU A 160 48.13 -55.98 -40.24
CA LEU A 160 49.47 -56.54 -40.35
C LEU A 160 49.56 -57.96 -39.77
N GLU A 161 48.93 -58.20 -38.62
CA GLU A 161 48.74 -59.55 -38.04
C GLU A 161 48.09 -60.48 -39.07
N ARG A 162 46.99 -60.03 -39.69
CA ARG A 162 46.26 -60.82 -40.69
C ARG A 162 47.12 -61.12 -41.92
N LYS A 163 47.92 -60.16 -42.40
CA LYS A 163 48.85 -60.36 -43.52
C LYS A 163 49.94 -61.39 -43.17
N LEU A 164 50.61 -61.23 -42.03
CA LEU A 164 51.66 -62.13 -41.58
C LEU A 164 51.16 -63.55 -41.30
N SER A 165 49.90 -63.68 -40.86
CA SER A 165 49.23 -64.97 -40.70
C SER A 165 48.97 -65.67 -42.04
N ILE A 166 48.64 -64.92 -43.09
CA ILE A 166 48.46 -65.49 -44.46
C ILE A 166 49.81 -65.92 -45.03
N GLU A 167 50.88 -65.18 -44.71
CA GLU A 167 52.25 -65.47 -45.12
C GLU A 167 52.95 -66.58 -44.29
N ASN A 168 52.24 -67.22 -43.34
CA ASN A 168 52.74 -68.28 -42.45
C ASN A 168 53.96 -67.90 -41.58
N ARG A 169 54.17 -66.61 -41.29
CA ARG A 169 55.27 -66.13 -40.43
C ARG A 169 54.86 -66.10 -38.96
N MET A 170 54.68 -67.27 -38.37
CA MET A 170 54.05 -67.42 -37.04
C MET A 170 54.84 -66.75 -35.91
N ASP A 171 56.17 -66.71 -35.98
CA ASP A 171 57.00 -66.04 -34.97
C ASP A 171 56.77 -64.53 -34.92
N GLN A 172 56.59 -63.90 -36.09
CA GLN A 172 56.29 -62.47 -36.21
C GLN A 172 54.85 -62.15 -35.81
N VAL A 173 53.91 -63.06 -36.09
CA VAL A 173 52.51 -62.95 -35.63
C VAL A 173 52.44 -62.93 -34.10
N ALA A 174 53.21 -63.77 -33.41
CA ALA A 174 53.23 -63.80 -31.95
C ALA A 174 53.69 -62.46 -31.35
N GLN A 175 54.72 -61.84 -31.93
CA GLN A 175 55.21 -60.52 -31.51
C GLN A 175 54.16 -59.42 -31.72
N ILE A 176 53.53 -59.39 -32.90
CA ILE A 176 52.47 -58.42 -33.23
C ILE A 176 51.25 -58.61 -32.32
N ARG A 177 50.88 -59.84 -31.99
CA ARG A 177 49.76 -60.12 -31.06
C ARG A 177 50.00 -59.57 -29.67
N GLU A 178 51.22 -59.73 -29.15
CA GLU A 178 51.56 -59.17 -27.84
C GLU A 178 51.54 -57.63 -27.89
N GLU A 179 52.03 -57.04 -28.98
CA GLU A 179 51.96 -55.59 -29.19
C GLU A 179 50.51 -55.07 -29.28
N ILE A 180 49.64 -55.78 -30.02
CA ILE A 180 48.20 -55.48 -30.09
C ILE A 180 47.58 -55.51 -28.70
N LYS A 181 47.85 -56.55 -27.91
CA LYS A 181 47.28 -56.70 -26.57
C LYS A 181 47.70 -55.57 -25.63
N VAL A 182 49.00 -55.24 -25.60
CA VAL A 182 49.53 -54.14 -24.79
C VAL A 182 48.91 -52.80 -25.21
N ARG A 183 48.75 -52.57 -26.52
CA ARG A 183 48.19 -51.33 -27.04
C ARG A 183 46.68 -51.23 -26.81
N GLU A 184 45.94 -52.33 -26.94
CA GLU A 184 44.52 -52.40 -26.59
C GLU A 184 44.27 -52.07 -25.13
N GLU A 185 45.08 -52.61 -24.21
CA GLU A 185 44.95 -52.30 -22.79
C GLU A 185 45.23 -50.82 -22.49
N LYS A 186 46.22 -50.22 -23.17
CA LYS A 186 46.53 -48.79 -23.04
C LYS A 186 45.40 -47.91 -23.58
N GLU A 187 44.95 -48.15 -24.81
CA GLU A 187 43.86 -47.39 -25.43
C GLU A 187 42.56 -47.52 -24.63
N SER A 188 42.22 -48.73 -24.17
CA SER A 188 41.04 -48.96 -23.33
C SER A 188 41.09 -48.14 -22.04
N LYS A 189 42.24 -48.09 -21.35
CA LYS A 189 42.43 -47.27 -20.15
C LYS A 189 42.33 -45.78 -20.43
N GLU A 190 43.00 -45.29 -21.47
CA GLU A 190 42.96 -43.86 -21.84
C GLU A 190 41.55 -43.42 -22.21
N VAL A 191 40.85 -44.23 -22.99
CA VAL A 191 39.51 -43.95 -23.45
C VAL A 191 38.51 -44.00 -22.28
N PHE A 192 38.67 -44.94 -21.35
CA PHE A 192 37.88 -44.98 -20.12
C PHE A 192 38.11 -43.74 -19.25
N ASN A 193 39.36 -43.30 -19.10
CA ASN A 193 39.70 -42.08 -18.37
C ASN A 193 39.07 -40.83 -19.02
N ARG A 194 39.06 -40.76 -20.36
CA ARG A 194 38.36 -39.68 -21.08
C ARG A 194 36.86 -39.71 -20.82
N ALA A 195 36.23 -40.89 -20.84
CA ALA A 195 34.80 -41.03 -20.55
C ALA A 195 34.45 -40.60 -19.11
N ILE A 196 35.31 -40.93 -18.13
CA ILE A 196 35.15 -40.43 -16.75
C ILE A 196 35.30 -38.91 -16.70
N SER A 197 36.33 -38.36 -17.34
CA SER A 197 36.58 -36.92 -17.35
C SER A 197 35.44 -36.14 -18.00
N GLU A 198 34.86 -36.64 -19.09
CA GLU A 198 33.66 -36.05 -19.71
C GLU A 198 32.46 -36.10 -18.75
N TRP A 199 32.21 -37.24 -18.08
CA TRP A 199 31.15 -37.37 -17.07
C TRP A 199 31.36 -36.41 -15.88
N GLU A 200 32.61 -36.22 -15.42
CA GLU A 200 32.91 -35.25 -14.37
C GLU A 200 32.68 -33.81 -14.83
N SER A 201 33.01 -33.48 -16.09
CA SER A 201 32.72 -32.18 -16.68
C SER A 201 31.21 -31.92 -16.75
N ASP A 202 30.43 -32.91 -17.19
CA ASP A 202 28.97 -32.83 -17.23
C ASP A 202 28.38 -32.63 -15.82
N LYS A 203 28.93 -33.32 -14.79
CA LYS A 203 28.55 -33.11 -13.39
C LYS A 203 28.80 -31.67 -12.94
N GLN A 204 29.96 -31.11 -13.29
CA GLN A 204 30.30 -29.72 -12.94
C GLN A 204 29.36 -28.71 -13.63
N GLN A 205 29.07 -28.91 -14.92
CA GLN A 205 28.14 -28.05 -15.66
C GLN A 205 26.73 -28.12 -15.07
N LEU A 206 26.27 -29.31 -14.68
CA LEU A 206 24.99 -29.51 -14.01
C LEU A 206 24.93 -28.73 -12.69
N LEU A 207 25.95 -28.88 -11.84
CA LEU A 207 26.03 -28.15 -10.56
C LEU A 207 26.05 -26.64 -10.76
N GLU A 208 26.77 -26.14 -11.76
CA GLU A 208 26.81 -24.71 -12.06
C GLU A 208 25.45 -24.19 -12.54
N LYS A 209 24.74 -24.97 -13.37
CA LYS A 209 23.37 -24.65 -13.80
C LYS A 209 22.42 -24.60 -12.61
N GLN A 210 22.46 -25.60 -11.73
CA GLN A 210 21.64 -25.65 -10.52
C GLN A 210 21.91 -24.44 -9.59
N ARG A 211 23.19 -24.07 -9.44
CA ARG A 211 23.60 -22.86 -8.69
C ARG A 211 22.99 -21.60 -9.28
N LYS A 212 23.11 -21.40 -10.60
CA LYS A 212 22.55 -20.24 -11.31
C LYS A 212 21.02 -20.17 -11.19
N GLU A 213 20.34 -21.31 -11.27
CA GLU A 213 18.89 -21.38 -11.08
C GLU A 213 18.46 -21.02 -9.65
N LEU A 214 19.17 -21.52 -8.63
CA LEU A 214 18.91 -21.19 -7.23
C LEU A 214 19.14 -19.71 -6.95
N GLU A 215 20.23 -19.14 -7.48
CA GLU A 215 20.53 -17.72 -7.36
C GLU A 215 19.45 -16.85 -8.01
N ALA A 216 19.06 -17.18 -9.25
CA ALA A 216 17.98 -16.48 -9.96
C ALA A 216 16.65 -16.53 -9.19
N MET A 217 16.29 -17.70 -8.65
CA MET A 217 15.08 -17.87 -7.85
C MET A 217 15.14 -17.04 -6.56
N THR A 218 16.29 -17.04 -5.88
CA THR A 218 16.51 -16.29 -4.64
C THR A 218 16.43 -14.78 -4.88
N ASN A 219 17.06 -14.30 -5.96
CA ASN A 219 16.99 -12.91 -6.38
C ASN A 219 15.56 -12.48 -6.70
N ARG A 220 14.80 -13.34 -7.41
CA ARG A 220 13.38 -13.07 -7.69
C ARG A 220 12.53 -13.00 -6.42
N ILE A 221 12.73 -13.90 -5.46
CA ILE A 221 12.04 -13.86 -4.17
C ILE A 221 12.37 -12.57 -3.42
N ASN A 222 13.65 -12.20 -3.35
CA ASN A 222 14.10 -11.00 -2.67
C ASN A 222 13.56 -9.72 -3.31
N LEU A 223 13.51 -9.64 -4.64
CA LEU A 223 12.91 -8.52 -5.36
C LEU A 223 11.42 -8.38 -5.00
N HIS A 224 10.66 -9.46 -5.05
CA HIS A 224 9.24 -9.43 -4.67
C HIS A 224 9.03 -9.07 -3.19
N ARG A 225 9.93 -9.51 -2.28
CA ARG A 225 9.89 -9.07 -0.87
C ARG A 225 10.09 -7.55 -0.76
N GLN A 226 11.06 -7.01 -1.47
CA GLN A 226 11.34 -5.57 -1.49
C GLN A 226 10.15 -4.78 -2.04
N GLU A 227 9.63 -5.15 -3.22
CA GLU A 227 8.47 -4.50 -3.84
C GLU A 227 7.27 -4.44 -2.91
N ARG A 228 6.96 -5.56 -2.24
CA ARG A 228 5.86 -5.64 -1.27
C ARG A 228 6.11 -4.81 -0.03
N ASN A 229 7.32 -4.86 0.53
CA ASN A 229 7.67 -4.06 1.70
C ASN A 229 7.57 -2.55 1.39
N ASP A 230 7.99 -2.13 0.20
CA ASP A 230 7.88 -0.75 -0.26
C ASP A 230 6.43 -0.33 -0.48
N GLU A 231 5.57 -1.23 -0.98
CA GLU A 231 4.13 -0.99 -1.08
C GLU A 231 3.48 -0.84 0.31
N ILE A 232 3.77 -1.77 1.23
CA ILE A 232 3.26 -1.72 2.61
C ILE A 232 3.72 -0.43 3.30
N ALA A 233 4.99 -0.04 3.15
CA ALA A 233 5.53 1.18 3.72
C ALA A 233 4.81 2.43 3.19
N ARG A 234 4.55 2.50 1.88
CA ARG A 234 3.80 3.61 1.26
C ARG A 234 2.37 3.70 1.79
N GLN A 235 1.69 2.56 1.93
CA GLN A 235 0.32 2.54 2.45
C GLN A 235 0.26 2.93 3.93
N ARG A 236 1.21 2.44 4.76
CA ARG A 236 1.36 2.88 6.16
C ARG A 236 1.59 4.38 6.26
N GLU A 237 2.46 4.94 5.43
CA GLU A 237 2.73 6.37 5.42
C GLU A 237 1.46 7.17 5.08
N ALA A 238 0.67 6.71 4.11
CA ALA A 238 -0.59 7.35 3.73
C ALA A 238 -1.62 7.33 4.87
N ILE A 239 -1.78 6.20 5.56
CA ILE A 239 -2.65 6.07 6.74
C ILE A 239 -2.20 7.01 7.86
N HIS A 240 -0.89 7.01 8.17
CA HIS A 240 -0.34 7.88 9.22
C HIS A 240 -0.50 9.37 8.89
N LYS A 241 -0.28 9.78 7.62
CA LYS A 241 -0.55 11.14 7.15
C LYS A 241 -2.02 11.52 7.36
N ARG A 242 -2.94 10.63 7.02
CA ARG A 242 -4.39 10.86 7.23
C ARG A 242 -4.72 11.05 8.71
N GLN A 243 -4.21 10.18 9.58
CA GLN A 243 -4.42 10.32 11.03
C GLN A 243 -3.85 11.63 11.58
N LYS A 244 -2.65 12.02 11.15
CA LYS A 244 -2.02 13.29 11.54
C LYS A 244 -2.87 14.50 11.13
N ASN A 245 -3.41 14.50 9.90
CA ASN A 245 -4.27 15.56 9.40
C ASN A 245 -5.58 15.64 10.19
N LEU A 246 -6.22 14.50 10.47
CA LEU A 246 -7.44 14.46 11.29
C LEU A 246 -7.18 15.02 12.71
N LYS A 247 -6.10 14.60 13.37
CA LYS A 247 -5.70 15.13 14.68
C LYS A 247 -5.44 16.64 14.63
N TYR A 248 -4.79 17.13 13.58
CA TYR A 248 -4.56 18.56 13.37
C TYR A 248 -5.88 19.33 13.22
N ASP A 249 -6.82 18.81 12.43
CA ASP A 249 -8.12 19.43 12.21
C ASP A 249 -8.95 19.48 13.49
N ILE A 250 -8.98 18.39 14.27
CA ILE A 250 -9.62 18.32 15.59
C ILE A 250 -9.05 19.39 16.51
N ASN A 251 -7.72 19.43 16.67
CA ASN A 251 -7.04 20.44 17.49
C ASN A 251 -7.31 21.87 17.00
N GLY A 252 -7.40 22.07 15.69
CA GLY A 252 -7.74 23.34 15.07
C GLY A 252 -9.17 23.79 15.39
N ILE A 253 -10.14 22.88 15.44
CA ILE A 253 -11.51 23.19 15.87
C ILE A 253 -11.56 23.46 17.38
N GLN A 254 -10.91 22.64 18.20
CA GLN A 254 -10.85 22.84 19.67
C GLN A 254 -10.23 24.19 20.03
N THR A 255 -9.13 24.56 19.36
CA THR A 255 -8.47 25.86 19.56
C THR A 255 -9.37 27.02 19.13
N ARG A 256 -10.09 26.88 18.01
CA ARG A 256 -11.09 27.88 17.60
C ARG A 256 -12.23 27.96 18.61
N MET A 257 -12.72 26.85 19.12
CA MET A 257 -13.81 26.81 20.09
C MET A 257 -13.50 27.68 21.33
N THR A 258 -12.25 27.65 21.81
CA THR A 258 -11.83 28.41 23.01
C THR A 258 -11.43 29.86 22.73
N LYS A 259 -10.85 30.15 21.57
CA LYS A 259 -10.27 31.47 21.25
C LYS A 259 -11.15 32.38 20.39
N THR A 260 -12.29 31.89 19.90
CA THR A 260 -13.13 32.66 18.96
C THR A 260 -13.81 33.83 19.66
N THR A 261 -13.73 35.02 19.05
CA THR A 261 -14.42 36.21 19.57
C THR A 261 -15.93 36.13 19.31
N PRO A 262 -16.78 36.78 20.13
CA PRO A 262 -18.24 36.75 19.94
C PRO A 262 -18.70 37.17 18.53
N HIS A 263 -18.01 38.14 17.92
CA HIS A 263 -18.30 38.57 16.55
C HIS A 263 -18.02 37.46 15.52
N ALA A 264 -16.90 36.75 15.67
CA ALA A 264 -16.56 35.63 14.80
C ALA A 264 -17.52 34.43 14.99
N MET A 265 -17.97 34.16 16.22
CA MET A 265 -19.02 33.14 16.49
C MET A 265 -20.30 33.49 15.75
N ARG A 266 -20.75 34.76 15.87
CA ARG A 266 -21.93 35.26 15.15
C ARG A 266 -21.76 35.07 13.65
N ARG A 267 -20.63 35.49 13.06
CA ARG A 267 -20.40 35.28 11.62
C ARG A 267 -20.46 33.80 11.23
N SER A 268 -19.86 32.92 12.00
CA SER A 268 -19.88 31.47 11.75
C SER A 268 -21.31 30.90 11.76
N LEU A 269 -22.16 31.32 12.70
CA LEU A 269 -23.54 30.87 12.80
C LEU A 269 -24.39 31.35 11.62
N PHE A 270 -24.31 32.65 11.29
CA PHE A 270 -25.21 33.26 10.31
C PHE A 270 -24.77 33.11 8.84
N PHE A 271 -23.47 32.94 8.57
CA PHE A 271 -22.93 32.86 7.20
C PHE A 271 -22.43 31.48 6.80
N ALA A 272 -22.71 30.44 7.59
CA ALA A 272 -22.30 29.08 7.24
C ALA A 272 -23.12 28.41 6.14
N THR A 273 -24.30 28.94 5.82
CA THR A 273 -25.17 28.41 4.75
C THR A 273 -24.88 29.03 3.39
N THR A 274 -24.15 30.14 3.33
CA THR A 274 -23.54 30.56 2.07
C THR A 274 -22.32 29.69 1.86
N PRO A 275 -22.29 28.80 0.84
CA PRO A 275 -21.04 28.16 0.45
C PRO A 275 -20.07 29.31 0.27
N THR A 276 -19.03 29.33 1.09
CA THR A 276 -17.89 30.18 0.79
C THR A 276 -17.30 29.52 -0.44
N THR A 277 -17.79 29.89 -1.62
CA THR A 277 -17.06 29.85 -2.86
C THR A 277 -15.86 30.75 -2.63
N ARG A 278 -14.91 30.27 -1.83
CA ARG A 278 -13.50 30.58 -2.03
C ARG A 278 -13.23 30.01 -3.40
N THR A 279 -13.48 30.82 -4.42
CA THR A 279 -12.79 30.79 -5.69
C THR A 279 -11.31 31.09 -5.41
N ALA A 280 -10.67 30.20 -4.65
CA ALA A 280 -9.22 30.08 -4.64
C ALA A 280 -8.91 29.15 -5.81
N ASN A 281 -8.84 29.71 -7.01
CA ASN A 281 -8.12 29.16 -8.15
C ASN A 281 -8.30 27.64 -8.39
N LEU A 282 -9.55 27.17 -8.45
CA LEU A 282 -9.91 25.83 -8.97
C LEU A 282 -10.28 25.90 -10.46
N VAL A 283 -9.58 26.74 -11.22
CA VAL A 283 -9.31 26.38 -12.61
C VAL A 283 -7.95 25.70 -12.52
N PRO A 284 -7.87 24.35 -12.59
CA PRO A 284 -6.60 23.70 -12.89
C PRO A 284 -6.05 24.44 -14.09
N ASN A 285 -4.79 24.85 -14.05
CA ASN A 285 -4.15 25.44 -15.21
C ASN A 285 -4.07 24.33 -16.27
N MET A 286 -5.16 24.11 -17.01
CA MET A 286 -5.34 23.00 -17.92
C MET A 286 -4.22 22.99 -18.96
N ASN A 287 -3.71 24.17 -19.32
CA ASN A 287 -2.56 24.31 -20.20
C ASN A 287 -1.30 23.70 -19.61
N LYS A 288 -1.09 23.80 -18.30
CA LYS A 288 0.06 23.18 -17.61
C LYS A 288 -0.10 21.67 -17.53
N ASP A 289 -1.29 21.17 -17.22
CA ASP A 289 -1.56 19.72 -17.15
C ASP A 289 -1.51 19.07 -18.54
N ILE A 290 -2.05 19.73 -19.57
CA ILE A 290 -1.94 19.30 -20.98
C ILE A 290 -0.48 19.29 -21.42
N TYR A 291 0.32 20.31 -21.07
CA TYR A 291 1.73 20.32 -21.41
C TYR A 291 2.50 19.17 -20.73
N THR A 292 2.17 18.88 -19.46
CA THR A 292 2.80 17.81 -18.69
C THR A 292 2.37 16.42 -19.17
N LEU A 293 1.13 16.25 -19.62
CA LEU A 293 0.64 15.02 -20.25
C LEU A 293 1.21 14.84 -21.67
N SER A 294 1.39 15.92 -22.43
CA SER A 294 1.99 15.85 -23.76
C SER A 294 3.47 15.49 -23.70
N SER A 295 4.17 15.86 -22.63
CA SER A 295 5.60 15.61 -22.46
C SER A 295 5.92 14.19 -22.00
N THR A 296 4.94 13.44 -21.47
CA THR A 296 5.08 12.01 -21.12
C THR A 296 4.75 11.07 -22.27
N LEU A 297 4.16 11.58 -23.38
CA LEU A 297 3.85 10.78 -24.55
C LEU A 297 5.10 10.50 -25.42
N PRO A 298 5.16 9.33 -26.11
CA PRO A 298 6.19 9.04 -27.11
C PRO A 298 6.21 10.07 -28.25
N LYS A 299 7.40 10.35 -28.80
CA LYS A 299 7.63 11.42 -29.79
C LYS A 299 6.64 11.41 -30.97
N ARG A 300 6.36 10.22 -31.52
CA ARG A 300 5.44 10.01 -32.64
C ARG A 300 4.00 10.44 -32.33
N SER A 301 3.56 10.27 -31.09
CA SER A 301 2.22 10.69 -30.64
C SER A 301 2.12 12.21 -30.46
N ARG A 302 3.22 12.89 -30.13
CA ARG A 302 3.26 14.37 -30.02
C ARG A 302 3.15 15.03 -31.39
N GLU A 303 3.82 14.49 -32.40
CA GLU A 303 3.83 15.03 -33.78
C GLU A 303 2.44 14.96 -34.44
N ILE A 304 1.65 13.92 -34.13
CA ILE A 304 0.26 13.77 -34.62
C ILE A 304 -0.66 14.80 -33.96
N LEU A 305 -0.47 15.08 -32.67
CA LEU A 305 -1.30 16.05 -31.95
C LEU A 305 -0.97 17.52 -32.30
N SER A 306 0.23 17.82 -32.80
CA SER A 306 0.62 19.16 -33.24
C SER A 306 0.25 19.50 -34.68
N THR A 307 -0.29 18.54 -35.43
CA THR A 307 -0.67 18.71 -36.85
C THR A 307 -2.19 18.82 -37.07
N MET A 308 -2.98 18.75 -35.99
CA MET A 308 -4.40 19.13 -35.94
C MET A 308 -4.54 20.54 -35.37
#